data_AF-A0A7S2W3T3-F1
#
_entry.id   AF-A0A7S2W3T3-F1
#
_cell.length_a   1.000
_cell.length_b   1.000
_cell.length_c   1.000
_cell.angle_alpha   90.00
_cell.angle_beta   90.00
_cell.angle_gamma   90.00
#
_symmetry.space_group_name_H-M   'P 1'
#
loop_
_entity.id
_entity.type
_entity.pdbx_description
1 polymer ?
#
loop_
_entity_poly.entity_id
_entity_poly.type
_entity_poly.pdbx_seq_one_letter_code
_entity_poly.pdbx_strand_id
1 'polypeptide(L)'
;TVPLPHLGDDPERAVRQVLGEYKMHNCDVLCRQDITVDELIDVIMGNRKYVRCLYVYNKIDTITIEEVDRLAREPHSVVISGSTNLNLDYLLERMWDYMGLIRIFTKRRGQPPDLDLPVVLSNQRDGISVQAASAAISKELLVVFNFALVWGRSAKHSPQRVGLAHELQDEDVVQITPKTNTQQKHSKDYAARVQEYNTMVAEKRKARTKAGKKKRMPG
;
A
#
# COMPACT_ATOMS: atom_id res chain seq x y z
N THR A 1 29.18 -13.30 -3.17
CA THR A 1 28.84 -12.25 -4.15
C THR A 1 28.19 -12.93 -5.33
N VAL A 2 27.07 -12.40 -5.80
CA VAL A 2 26.31 -12.94 -6.94
C VAL A 2 27.03 -12.51 -8.23
N PRO A 3 27.21 -13.38 -9.25
CA PRO A 3 27.76 -12.96 -10.53
C PRO A 3 26.80 -11.96 -11.22
N LEU A 4 27.35 -10.91 -11.85
CA LEU A 4 26.58 -9.82 -12.48
C LEU A 4 26.81 -9.76 -14.01
N PRO A 5 26.45 -10.80 -14.78
CA PRO A 5 26.69 -10.84 -16.22
C PRO A 5 25.97 -9.75 -17.01
N HIS A 6 24.82 -9.24 -16.52
CA HIS A 6 24.08 -8.18 -17.21
C HIS A 6 24.71 -6.78 -17.10
N LEU A 7 25.67 -6.58 -16.19
CA LEU A 7 26.46 -5.35 -16.08
C LEU A 7 27.72 -5.36 -16.97
N GLY A 8 27.93 -6.43 -17.73
CA GLY A 8 29.10 -6.62 -18.59
C GLY A 8 30.31 -7.22 -17.86
N ASP A 9 31.46 -7.17 -18.53
CA ASP A 9 32.70 -7.84 -18.08
C ASP A 9 33.32 -7.19 -16.82
N ASP A 10 33.04 -5.91 -16.57
CA ASP A 10 33.53 -5.15 -15.40
C ASP A 10 32.39 -4.36 -14.72
N PRO A 11 31.63 -5.03 -13.83
CA PRO A 11 30.45 -4.44 -13.18
C PRO A 11 30.80 -3.29 -12.23
N GLU A 12 31.99 -3.29 -11.61
CA GLU A 12 32.41 -2.24 -10.68
C GLU A 12 32.59 -0.91 -11.41
N ARG A 13 33.25 -0.94 -12.57
CA ARG A 13 33.45 0.25 -13.40
C ARG A 13 32.13 0.80 -13.93
N ALA A 14 31.22 -0.06 -14.39
CA ALA A 14 29.90 0.34 -14.87
C ALA A 14 29.10 1.07 -13.78
N VAL A 15 29.03 0.48 -12.58
CA VAL A 15 28.35 1.08 -11.41
C VAL A 15 28.97 2.42 -11.04
N ARG A 16 30.31 2.50 -10.99
CA ARG A 16 31.03 3.73 -10.66
C ARG A 16 30.78 4.85 -11.67
N GLN A 17 30.70 4.53 -12.95
CA GLN A 17 30.40 5.51 -14.00
C GLN A 17 28.99 6.07 -13.83
N VAL A 18 27.99 5.20 -13.68
CA VAL A 18 26.59 5.62 -13.47
C VAL A 18 26.47 6.50 -12.23
N LEU A 19 27.02 6.08 -11.09
CA LEU A 19 26.97 6.86 -9.85
C LEU A 19 27.71 8.19 -9.95
N GLY A 20 28.81 8.22 -10.71
CA GLY A 20 29.57 9.44 -11.00
C GLY A 20 28.73 10.48 -11.75
N GLU A 21 27.91 10.05 -12.72
CA GLU A 21 26.98 10.93 -13.45
C GLU A 21 25.91 11.52 -12.53
N TYR A 22 25.42 10.73 -11.57
CA TYR A 22 24.48 11.18 -10.53
C TYR A 22 25.15 11.92 -9.36
N LYS A 23 26.45 12.26 -9.47
CA LYS A 23 27.24 13.00 -8.47
C LYS A 23 27.35 12.28 -7.11
N MET A 24 27.27 10.94 -7.11
CA MET A 24 27.47 10.11 -5.92
C MET A 24 28.89 9.56 -5.93
N HIS A 25 29.79 10.18 -5.16
CA HIS A 25 31.22 9.81 -5.14
C HIS A 25 31.58 8.80 -4.05
N ASN A 26 30.73 8.62 -3.03
CA ASN A 26 30.95 7.70 -1.93
C ASN A 26 29.64 7.02 -1.52
N CYS A 27 29.55 5.71 -1.79
CA CYS A 27 28.38 4.90 -1.52
C CYS A 27 28.77 3.42 -1.45
N ASP A 28 28.02 2.66 -0.66
CA ASP A 28 28.12 1.20 -0.61
C ASP A 28 26.92 0.61 -1.37
N VAL A 29 27.19 -0.19 -2.39
CA VAL A 29 26.17 -0.77 -3.28
C VAL A 29 26.14 -2.29 -3.08
N LEU A 30 25.03 -2.78 -2.53
CA LEU A 30 24.81 -4.20 -2.29
C LEU A 30 23.84 -4.78 -3.33
N CYS A 31 24.37 -5.51 -4.31
CA CYS A 31 23.57 -6.27 -5.26
C CYS A 31 23.21 -7.65 -4.68
N ARG A 32 21.90 -7.92 -4.51
CA ARG A 32 21.39 -9.23 -4.05
C ARG A 32 20.97 -10.16 -5.18
N GLN A 33 20.88 -9.64 -6.39
CA GLN A 33 20.51 -10.34 -7.61
C GLN A 33 21.35 -9.81 -8.77
N ASP A 34 21.31 -10.54 -9.89
CA ASP A 34 21.83 -10.05 -11.16
C ASP A 34 20.92 -8.92 -11.66
N ILE A 35 21.51 -7.74 -11.90
CA ILE A 35 20.78 -6.51 -12.22
C ILE A 35 21.23 -5.98 -13.57
N THR A 36 20.40 -5.15 -14.20
CA THR A 36 20.77 -4.37 -15.39
C THR A 36 21.19 -2.94 -15.01
N VAL A 37 21.82 -2.22 -15.94
CA VAL A 37 22.16 -0.80 -15.76
C VAL A 37 20.91 0.06 -15.57
N ASP A 38 19.82 -0.25 -16.29
CA ASP A 38 18.56 0.47 -16.17
C ASP A 38 17.90 0.26 -14.80
N GLU A 39 17.94 -0.95 -14.26
CA GLU A 39 17.44 -1.25 -12.90
C GLU A 39 18.23 -0.50 -11.82
N LEU A 40 19.56 -0.36 -12.00
CA LEU A 40 20.38 0.46 -11.11
C LEU A 40 19.95 1.93 -11.16
N ILE A 41 19.73 2.46 -12.36
CA ILE A 41 19.27 3.83 -12.58
C ILE A 41 17.88 4.06 -11.97
N ASP A 42 16.97 3.09 -12.10
CA ASP A 42 15.63 3.17 -11.55
C ASP A 42 15.65 3.28 -10.01
N VAL A 43 16.54 2.53 -9.35
CA VAL A 43 16.74 2.62 -7.88
C VAL A 43 17.35 3.96 -7.49
N ILE A 44 18.33 4.47 -8.24
CA ILE A 44 18.99 5.76 -7.97
C ILE A 44 17.98 6.91 -8.06
N MET A 45 17.12 6.92 -9.08
CA MET A 45 16.15 8.00 -9.27
C MET A 45 14.98 7.93 -8.29
N GLY A 46 14.57 6.73 -7.85
CA GLY A 46 13.51 6.52 -6.86
C GLY A 46 12.13 7.07 -7.26
N ASN A 47 11.96 7.55 -8.49
CA ASN A 47 10.74 8.19 -8.98
C ASN A 47 9.91 7.29 -9.92
N ARG A 48 10.39 6.08 -10.17
CA ARG A 48 9.75 5.10 -11.06
C ARG A 48 8.65 4.36 -10.34
N LYS A 49 7.54 4.10 -11.04
CA LYS A 49 6.42 3.29 -10.56
C LYS A 49 6.28 2.05 -11.43
N TYR A 50 6.57 0.89 -10.86
CA TYR A 50 6.34 -0.39 -11.53
C TYR A 50 4.87 -0.77 -11.42
N VAL A 51 4.20 -0.78 -12.57
CA VAL A 51 2.78 -1.13 -12.67
C VAL A 51 2.66 -2.49 -13.33
N ARG A 52 1.86 -3.38 -12.74
CA ARG A 52 1.56 -4.68 -13.34
C ARG A 52 0.70 -4.47 -14.58
N CYS A 53 1.06 -5.14 -15.67
CA CYS A 53 0.35 -5.06 -16.94
C CYS A 53 -0.27 -6.43 -17.28
N LEU A 54 -1.52 -6.42 -17.73
CA LEU A 54 -2.21 -7.59 -18.25
C LEU A 54 -2.52 -7.34 -19.74
N TYR A 55 -1.96 -8.17 -20.62
CA TYR A 55 -2.19 -8.09 -22.06
C TYR A 55 -3.50 -8.79 -22.41
N VAL A 56 -4.43 -8.06 -23.01
CA VAL A 56 -5.75 -8.59 -23.38
C VAL A 56 -5.87 -8.69 -24.89
N TYR A 57 -5.84 -9.93 -25.40
CA TYR A 57 -6.01 -10.23 -26.82
C TYR A 57 -7.49 -10.38 -27.14
N ASN A 58 -8.05 -9.40 -27.83
CA ASN A 58 -9.45 -9.41 -28.25
C ASN A 58 -9.62 -10.00 -29.65
N LYS A 59 -10.87 -10.36 -30.01
CA LYS A 59 -11.29 -10.92 -31.31
C LYS A 59 -10.83 -12.37 -31.57
N ILE A 60 -10.87 -13.21 -30.53
CA ILE A 60 -10.52 -14.64 -30.65
C ILE A 60 -11.43 -15.40 -31.63
N ASP A 61 -12.60 -14.85 -31.95
CA ASP A 61 -13.54 -15.37 -32.94
C ASP A 61 -13.01 -15.34 -34.38
N THR A 62 -11.94 -14.58 -34.65
CA THR A 62 -11.35 -14.43 -35.99
C THR A 62 -10.12 -15.29 -36.26
N ILE A 63 -9.66 -16.03 -35.24
CA ILE A 63 -8.43 -16.82 -35.27
C ILE A 63 -8.73 -18.30 -34.98
N THR A 64 -7.79 -19.19 -35.31
CA THR A 64 -7.99 -20.62 -35.06
C THR A 64 -7.74 -20.98 -33.60
N ILE A 65 -8.27 -22.13 -33.15
CA ILE A 65 -8.14 -22.57 -31.76
C ILE A 65 -6.67 -22.78 -31.35
N GLU A 66 -5.81 -23.18 -32.28
CA GLU A 66 -4.37 -23.36 -32.05
C GLU A 66 -3.67 -22.02 -31.78
N GLU A 67 -4.08 -20.96 -32.48
CA GLU A 67 -3.54 -19.61 -32.25
C GLU A 67 -4.05 -19.02 -30.93
N VAL A 68 -5.31 -19.25 -30.59
CA VAL A 68 -5.88 -18.88 -29.29
C VAL A 68 -5.11 -19.54 -28.16
N ASP A 69 -4.87 -20.85 -28.28
CA ASP A 69 -4.17 -21.66 -27.29
C ASP A 69 -2.67 -21.29 -27.17
N ARG A 70 -2.05 -20.84 -28.26
CA ARG A 70 -0.71 -20.23 -28.20
C ARG A 70 -0.74 -18.91 -27.43
N LEU A 71 -1.63 -17.99 -27.79
CA LEU A 71 -1.72 -16.67 -27.15
C LEU A 71 -2.09 -16.76 -25.67
N ALA A 72 -2.93 -17.71 -25.28
CA ALA A 72 -3.34 -17.92 -23.90
C ALA A 72 -2.20 -18.42 -22.99
N ARG A 73 -1.12 -18.97 -23.55
CA ARG A 73 0.05 -19.44 -22.79
C ARG A 73 1.14 -18.39 -22.65
N GLU A 74 1.04 -17.26 -23.33
CA GLU A 74 1.99 -16.16 -23.18
C GLU A 74 1.92 -15.57 -21.75
N PRO A 75 3.04 -15.10 -21.19
CA PRO A 75 3.05 -14.54 -19.85
C PRO A 75 2.20 -13.28 -19.79
N HIS A 76 1.48 -13.11 -18.68
CA HIS A 76 0.62 -11.96 -18.45
C HIS A 76 -0.45 -11.71 -19.53
N SER A 77 -0.93 -12.77 -20.18
CA SER A 77 -1.94 -12.68 -21.24
C SER A 77 -3.33 -13.16 -20.80
N VAL A 78 -4.36 -12.61 -21.43
CA VAL A 78 -5.74 -13.11 -21.41
C VAL A 78 -6.32 -12.94 -22.82
N VAL A 79 -6.99 -13.96 -23.32
CA VAL A 79 -7.65 -13.97 -24.62
C VAL A 79 -9.16 -13.78 -24.43
N ILE A 80 -9.82 -12.92 -25.20
CA ILE A 80 -11.26 -12.61 -25.07
C ILE A 80 -11.93 -12.42 -26.42
N SER A 81 -13.26 -12.60 -26.47
CA SER A 81 -14.07 -12.06 -27.56
C SER A 81 -15.21 -11.23 -26.99
N GLY A 82 -15.10 -9.91 -27.14
CA GLY A 82 -16.14 -8.99 -26.67
C GLY A 82 -17.47 -9.09 -27.45
N SER A 83 -17.44 -9.53 -28.71
CA SER A 83 -18.65 -9.68 -29.54
C SER A 83 -19.50 -10.88 -29.12
N THR A 84 -18.84 -11.98 -28.75
CA THR A 84 -19.49 -13.23 -28.35
C THR A 84 -19.55 -13.43 -26.84
N ASN A 85 -19.07 -12.44 -26.07
CA ASN A 85 -19.00 -12.47 -24.62
C ASN A 85 -18.20 -13.67 -24.07
N LEU A 86 -17.15 -14.08 -24.79
CA LEU A 86 -16.31 -15.22 -24.40
C LEU A 86 -15.15 -14.76 -23.50
N ASN A 87 -14.95 -15.51 -22.43
CA ASN A 87 -13.83 -15.40 -21.49
C ASN A 87 -13.74 -14.07 -20.71
N LEU A 88 -14.83 -13.31 -20.62
CA LEU A 88 -14.86 -12.08 -19.81
C LEU A 88 -14.82 -12.36 -18.31
N ASP A 89 -15.42 -13.46 -17.85
CA ASP A 89 -15.38 -13.84 -16.42
C ASP A 89 -13.95 -14.12 -15.97
N TYR A 90 -13.18 -14.84 -16.80
CA TYR A 90 -11.77 -15.09 -16.55
C TYR A 90 -10.94 -13.80 -16.59
N LEU A 91 -11.25 -12.87 -17.51
CA LEU A 91 -10.60 -11.56 -17.50
C LEU A 91 -10.83 -10.84 -16.16
N LEU A 92 -12.06 -10.85 -15.64
CA LEU A 92 -12.39 -10.23 -14.35
C LEU A 92 -11.63 -10.88 -13.18
N GLU A 93 -11.55 -12.22 -13.15
CA GLU A 93 -10.78 -12.97 -12.16
C GLU A 93 -9.29 -12.60 -12.22
N ARG A 94 -8.71 -12.59 -13.43
CA ARG A 94 -7.30 -12.22 -13.63
C ARG A 94 -7.05 -10.76 -13.26
N MET A 95 -7.98 -9.85 -13.55
CA MET A 95 -7.88 -8.47 -13.11
C MET A 95 -7.85 -8.36 -11.59
N TRP A 96 -8.71 -9.11 -10.88
CA TRP A 96 -8.73 -9.13 -9.41
C TRP A 96 -7.37 -9.59 -8.83
N ASP A 97 -6.83 -10.69 -9.34
CA ASP A 97 -5.50 -11.19 -8.96
C ASP A 97 -4.40 -10.16 -9.19
N TYR A 98 -4.42 -9.51 -10.36
CA TYR A 98 -3.42 -8.51 -10.74
C TYR A 98 -3.56 -7.22 -9.94
N MET A 99 -4.73 -6.89 -9.41
CA MET A 99 -4.87 -5.76 -8.50
C MET A 99 -4.24 -6.06 -7.13
N GLY A 100 -4.09 -7.34 -6.76
CA GLY A 100 -3.48 -7.76 -5.50
C GLY A 100 -4.20 -7.13 -4.31
N LEU A 101 -5.53 -7.11 -4.39
CA LEU A 101 -6.40 -6.57 -3.35
C LEU A 101 -6.60 -7.61 -2.26
N ILE A 102 -6.73 -7.14 -1.03
CA ILE A 102 -7.16 -7.97 0.09
C ILE A 102 -8.40 -7.34 0.72
N ARG A 103 -9.34 -8.19 1.14
CA ARG A 103 -10.59 -7.82 1.79
C ARG A 103 -10.43 -8.06 3.29
N ILE A 104 -10.56 -6.99 4.06
CA ILE A 104 -10.48 -7.04 5.52
C ILE A 104 -11.85 -6.76 6.11
N PHE A 105 -12.35 -7.69 6.89
CA PHE A 105 -13.65 -7.56 7.54
C PHE A 105 -13.51 -6.89 8.90
N THR A 106 -14.43 -5.99 9.22
CA THR A 106 -14.39 -5.28 10.51
C THR A 106 -15.30 -5.94 11.52
N LYS A 107 -14.85 -5.96 12.77
CA LYS A 107 -15.63 -6.50 13.87
C LYS A 107 -15.70 -5.50 15.02
N ARG A 108 -16.92 -5.21 15.49
CA ARG A 108 -17.13 -4.43 16.71
C ARG A 108 -17.08 -5.32 17.95
N ARG A 109 -16.65 -4.75 19.07
CA ARG A 109 -16.62 -5.46 20.35
C ARG A 109 -18.04 -5.88 20.75
N GLY A 110 -18.23 -7.16 21.05
CA GLY A 110 -19.53 -7.72 21.44
C GLY A 110 -20.50 -7.97 20.28
N GLN A 111 -20.13 -7.67 19.03
CA GLN A 111 -20.93 -7.96 17.84
C GLN A 111 -20.22 -8.98 16.95
N PRO A 112 -20.98 -9.73 16.12
CA PRO A 112 -20.39 -10.54 15.06
C PRO A 112 -19.63 -9.65 14.05
N PRO A 113 -18.71 -10.24 13.27
CA PRO A 113 -18.06 -9.52 12.18
C PRO A 113 -19.08 -9.10 11.11
N ASP A 114 -18.84 -7.94 10.51
CA ASP A 114 -19.55 -7.49 9.32
C ASP A 114 -18.85 -8.07 8.09
N LEU A 115 -19.55 -8.92 7.35
CA LEU A 115 -19.05 -9.61 6.16
C LEU A 115 -19.56 -9.00 4.84
N ASP A 116 -20.42 -8.00 4.92
CA ASP A 116 -21.03 -7.38 3.74
C ASP A 116 -20.15 -6.24 3.18
N LEU A 117 -19.50 -5.49 4.09
CA LEU A 117 -18.70 -4.31 3.75
C LEU A 117 -17.23 -4.48 4.15
N PRO A 118 -16.41 -5.13 3.30
CA PRO A 118 -14.98 -5.26 3.54
C PRO A 118 -14.24 -3.93 3.30
N VAL A 119 -13.22 -3.69 4.12
CA VAL A 119 -12.19 -2.70 3.85
C VAL A 119 -11.20 -3.30 2.85
N VAL A 120 -11.15 -2.73 1.66
CA VAL A 120 -10.26 -3.21 0.59
C VAL A 120 -8.91 -2.51 0.68
N LEU A 121 -7.85 -3.28 0.86
CA LEU A 121 -6.46 -2.80 0.94
C LEU A 121 -5.63 -3.35 -0.22
N SER A 122 -4.50 -2.72 -0.50
CA SER A 122 -3.56 -3.16 -1.54
C SER A 122 -2.14 -2.80 -1.16
N ASN A 123 -1.21 -3.73 -1.40
CA ASN A 123 0.20 -3.51 -1.09
C ASN A 123 0.81 -2.35 -1.89
N GLN A 124 0.30 -2.05 -3.09
CA GLN A 124 0.84 -0.97 -3.94
C GLN A 124 0.37 0.44 -3.56
N ARG A 125 -0.63 0.57 -2.68
CA ARG A 125 -1.18 1.87 -2.26
C ARG A 125 -0.66 2.23 -0.87
N ASP A 126 -1.48 2.02 0.16
CA ASP A 126 -1.20 2.38 1.54
C ASP A 126 -0.64 1.19 2.36
N GLY A 127 -0.40 0.06 1.70
CA GLY A 127 0.03 -1.20 2.33
C GLY A 127 -1.12 -2.06 2.82
N ILE A 128 -0.77 -3.19 3.42
CA ILE A 128 -1.72 -4.21 3.92
C ILE A 128 -1.65 -4.42 5.44
N SER A 129 -1.06 -3.47 6.16
CA SER A 129 -0.88 -3.58 7.61
C SER A 129 -2.15 -3.18 8.38
N VAL A 130 -2.20 -3.54 9.66
CA VAL A 130 -3.23 -3.06 10.59
C VAL A 130 -3.28 -1.53 10.64
N GLN A 131 -2.13 -0.86 10.47
CA GLN A 131 -2.07 0.59 10.32
C GLN A 131 -2.85 1.08 9.10
N ALA A 132 -2.63 0.47 7.93
CA ALA A 132 -3.35 0.81 6.70
C ALA A 132 -4.86 0.57 6.86
N ALA A 133 -5.24 -0.58 7.43
CA ALA A 133 -6.64 -0.91 7.73
C ALA A 133 -7.30 0.14 8.66
N SER A 134 -6.61 0.51 9.74
CA SER A 134 -7.11 1.51 10.68
C SER A 134 -7.22 2.89 10.04
N ALA A 135 -6.26 3.28 9.20
CA ALA A 135 -6.27 4.57 8.49
C ALA A 135 -7.42 4.66 7.47
N ALA A 136 -7.70 3.56 6.76
CA ALA A 136 -8.79 3.45 5.81
C ALA A 136 -10.16 3.59 6.50
N ILE A 137 -10.30 3.07 7.73
CA ILE A 137 -11.52 3.23 8.54
C ILE A 137 -11.63 4.66 9.11
N SER A 138 -10.61 5.10 9.85
CA SER A 138 -10.54 6.46 10.39
C SER A 138 -9.14 6.80 10.88
N LYS A 139 -8.63 7.96 10.45
CA LYS A 139 -7.32 8.49 10.89
C LYS A 139 -7.24 8.70 12.41
N GLU A 140 -8.37 8.94 13.07
CA GLU A 140 -8.42 9.11 14.53
C GLU A 140 -8.18 7.80 15.29
N LEU A 141 -8.48 6.64 14.69
CA LEU A 141 -8.28 5.35 15.34
C LEU A 141 -6.80 5.03 15.54
N LEU A 142 -5.94 5.44 14.60
CA LEU A 142 -4.49 5.29 14.73
C LEU A 142 -3.95 6.03 15.95
N VAL A 143 -4.51 7.21 16.17
CA VAL A 143 -4.09 8.16 17.19
C VAL A 143 -4.42 7.67 18.60
N VAL A 144 -5.50 6.90 18.75
CA VAL A 144 -5.92 6.28 20.01
C VAL A 144 -5.68 4.78 20.04
N PHE A 145 -4.95 4.22 19.08
CA PHE A 145 -4.75 2.77 18.95
C PHE A 145 -4.08 2.17 20.19
N ASN A 146 -4.61 1.04 20.69
CA ASN A 146 -3.97 0.23 21.72
C ASN A 146 -3.43 -1.08 21.12
N PHE A 147 -4.32 -1.89 20.57
CA PHE A 147 -4.02 -3.14 19.86
C PHE A 147 -5.18 -3.52 18.95
N ALA A 148 -4.92 -4.45 18.03
CA ALA A 148 -5.97 -5.11 17.25
C ALA A 148 -6.06 -6.59 17.64
N LEU A 149 -7.26 -7.16 17.54
CA LEU A 149 -7.46 -8.59 17.53
C LEU A 149 -7.72 -9.01 16.09
N VAL A 150 -7.02 -10.05 15.63
CA VAL A 150 -7.15 -10.58 14.27
C VAL A 150 -7.61 -12.02 14.33
N TRP A 151 -8.59 -12.37 13.49
CA TRP A 151 -9.00 -13.74 13.20
C TRP A 151 -8.75 -13.97 11.70
N GLY A 152 -8.00 -14.99 11.35
CA GLY A 152 -7.73 -15.33 9.96
C GLY A 152 -6.33 -15.91 9.76
N ARG A 153 -5.89 -15.98 8.51
CA ARG A 153 -4.65 -16.68 8.12
C ARG A 153 -3.39 -15.92 8.51
N SER A 154 -3.47 -14.59 8.66
CA SER A 154 -2.31 -13.81 9.12
C SER A 154 -1.96 -14.04 10.59
N ALA A 155 -2.91 -14.52 11.39
CA ALA A 155 -2.74 -14.78 12.80
C ALA A 155 -2.37 -16.26 13.04
N LYS A 156 -1.34 -16.50 13.87
CA LYS A 156 -0.95 -17.86 14.29
C LYS A 156 -1.98 -18.50 15.23
N HIS A 157 -2.70 -17.67 15.98
CA HIS A 157 -3.75 -18.09 16.91
C HIS A 157 -4.99 -17.23 16.69
N SER A 158 -6.18 -17.81 16.88
CA SER A 158 -7.44 -17.10 16.62
C SER A 158 -8.23 -16.91 17.92
N PRO A 159 -8.44 -15.67 18.42
CA PRO A 159 -7.82 -14.42 17.97
C PRO A 159 -6.38 -14.23 18.46
N GLN A 160 -5.57 -13.51 17.67
CA GLN A 160 -4.25 -13.03 18.07
C GLN A 160 -4.28 -11.52 18.33
N ARG A 161 -3.64 -11.09 19.43
CA ARG A 161 -3.37 -9.67 19.70
C ARG A 161 -2.17 -9.20 18.89
N VAL A 162 -2.37 -8.17 18.07
CA VAL A 162 -1.35 -7.65 17.16
C VAL A 162 -1.20 -6.12 17.27
N GLY A 163 -0.05 -5.62 16.80
CA GLY A 163 0.25 -4.19 16.70
C GLY A 163 -0.04 -3.62 15.31
N LEU A 164 0.32 -2.35 15.10
CA LEU A 164 0.11 -1.62 13.85
C LEU A 164 0.89 -2.19 12.65
N ALA A 165 2.08 -2.74 12.90
CA ALA A 165 2.98 -3.27 11.87
C ALA A 165 2.60 -4.69 11.38
N HIS A 166 1.58 -5.31 11.98
CA HIS A 166 1.14 -6.64 11.56
C HIS A 166 0.53 -6.59 10.16
N GLU A 167 1.01 -7.46 9.27
CA GLU A 167 0.50 -7.58 7.90
C GLU A 167 -0.73 -8.49 7.89
N LEU A 168 -1.81 -7.99 7.28
CA LEU A 168 -3.06 -8.71 7.14
C LEU A 168 -3.08 -9.53 5.84
N GLN A 169 -3.90 -10.57 5.81
CA GLN A 169 -4.16 -11.40 4.65
C GLN A 169 -5.62 -11.30 4.21
N ASP A 170 -5.90 -11.72 2.96
CA ASP A 170 -7.26 -11.71 2.42
C ASP A 170 -8.21 -12.52 3.31
N GLU A 171 -9.38 -11.93 3.57
CA GLU A 171 -10.46 -12.40 4.42
C GLU A 171 -10.20 -12.39 5.92
N ASP A 172 -9.14 -11.71 6.39
CA ASP A 172 -8.94 -11.50 7.82
C ASP A 172 -10.05 -10.62 8.42
N VAL A 173 -10.46 -10.97 9.63
CA VAL A 173 -11.35 -10.17 10.47
C VAL A 173 -10.53 -9.40 11.49
N VAL A 174 -10.77 -8.09 11.61
CA VAL A 174 -10.03 -7.20 12.50
C VAL A 174 -10.97 -6.47 13.46
N GLN A 175 -10.63 -6.51 14.75
CA GLN A 175 -11.25 -5.70 15.80
C GLN A 175 -10.21 -4.75 16.41
N ILE A 176 -10.34 -3.45 16.11
CA ILE A 176 -9.46 -2.42 16.67
C ILE A 176 -9.93 -2.08 18.08
N THR A 177 -9.02 -2.14 19.05
CA THR A 177 -9.28 -1.72 20.43
C THR A 177 -8.56 -0.40 20.72
N PRO A 178 -9.29 0.71 20.97
CA PRO A 178 -8.68 1.98 21.35
C PRO A 178 -8.19 1.96 22.80
N LYS A 179 -7.25 2.86 23.12
CA LYS A 179 -6.80 3.15 24.48
C LYS A 179 -7.96 3.76 25.26
N THR A 180 -8.19 3.27 26.47
CA THR A 180 -9.12 3.91 27.40
C THR A 180 -8.63 5.31 27.79
N ASN A 181 -9.53 6.20 28.23
CA ASN A 181 -9.16 7.56 28.64
C ASN A 181 -8.06 7.57 29.73
N THR A 182 -8.12 6.62 30.67
CA THR A 182 -7.09 6.44 31.69
C THR A 182 -5.75 6.07 31.07
N GLN A 183 -5.72 5.09 30.16
CA GLN A 183 -4.50 4.69 29.45
C GLN A 183 -3.94 5.81 28.57
N GLN A 184 -4.80 6.65 27.98
CA GLN A 184 -4.36 7.80 27.20
C GLN A 184 -3.64 8.84 28.08
N LYS A 185 -4.19 9.15 29.27
CA LYS A 185 -3.57 10.11 30.22
C LYS A 185 -2.19 9.66 30.71
N HIS A 186 -1.98 8.35 30.85
CA HIS A 186 -0.69 7.78 31.26
C HIS A 186 0.29 7.56 30.10
N SER A 187 -0.10 7.84 28.85
CA SER A 187 0.82 7.72 27.73
C SER A 187 1.86 8.84 27.73
N LYS A 188 3.10 8.52 27.38
CA LYS A 188 4.23 9.48 27.34
C LYS A 188 3.94 10.69 26.44
N ASP A 189 3.13 10.49 25.40
CA ASP A 189 2.84 11.50 24.39
C ASP A 189 1.65 12.41 24.76
N TYR A 190 0.96 12.14 25.88
CA TYR A 190 -0.25 12.86 26.27
C TYR A 190 0.01 14.36 26.50
N ALA A 191 1.07 14.70 27.24
CA ALA A 191 1.41 16.08 27.56
C ALA A 191 1.70 16.92 26.31
N ALA A 192 2.48 16.36 25.37
CA ALA A 192 2.80 16.99 24.09
C ALA A 192 1.52 17.26 23.27
N ARG A 193 0.62 16.28 23.19
CA ARG A 193 -0.64 16.42 22.44
C ARG A 193 -1.59 17.46 23.03
N VAL A 194 -1.67 17.55 24.36
CA VAL A 194 -2.45 18.59 25.03
C VAL A 194 -1.87 19.98 24.72
N GLN A 195 -0.55 20.11 24.71
CA GLN A 195 0.12 21.36 24.39
C GLN A 195 -0.07 21.78 22.92
N GLU A 196 0.03 20.85 21.97
CA GLU A 196 -0.27 21.10 20.56
C GLU A 196 -1.72 21.54 20.36
N TYR A 197 -2.69 20.84 20.98
CA TYR A 197 -4.10 21.22 20.91
C TYR A 197 -4.34 22.62 21.47
N ASN A 198 -3.77 22.93 22.64
CA ASN A 198 -3.89 24.26 23.26
C ASN A 198 -3.27 25.36 22.37
N THR A 199 -2.14 25.06 21.72
CA THR A 199 -1.48 25.98 20.78
C THR A 199 -2.35 26.24 19.56
N MET A 200 -2.88 25.19 18.92
CA MET A 200 -3.80 25.30 17.78
C MET A 200 -5.06 26.12 18.14
N VAL A 201 -5.63 25.90 19.34
CA VAL A 201 -6.80 26.65 19.81
C VAL A 201 -6.45 28.13 20.03
N ALA A 202 -5.28 28.42 20.60
CA ALA A 202 -4.81 29.79 20.80
C ALA A 202 -4.58 30.51 19.45
N GLU A 203 -4.02 29.83 18.46
CA GLU A 203 -3.86 30.36 17.10
C GLU A 203 -5.20 30.65 16.41
N LYS A 204 -6.16 29.71 16.46
CA LYS A 204 -7.51 29.93 15.93
C LYS A 204 -8.21 31.12 16.60
N ARG A 205 -8.04 31.29 17.92
CA ARG A 205 -8.57 32.45 18.66
C ARG A 205 -7.91 33.76 18.19
N LYS A 206 -6.58 33.80 18.06
CA LYS A 206 -5.83 34.96 17.54
C LYS A 206 -6.26 35.31 16.11
N ALA A 207 -6.46 34.31 15.25
CA ALA A 207 -6.93 34.50 13.88
C ALA A 207 -8.35 35.11 13.83
N ARG A 208 -9.30 34.63 14.64
CA ARG A 208 -10.64 35.23 14.77
C ARG A 208 -10.59 36.69 15.23
N THR A 209 -9.75 37.00 16.22
CA THR A 209 -9.59 38.39 16.70
C THR A 209 -9.00 39.31 15.64
N LYS A 210 -8.00 38.84 14.87
CA LYS A 210 -7.42 39.60 13.74
C LYS A 210 -8.45 39.83 12.62
N ALA A 211 -9.22 38.81 12.26
CA ALA A 211 -10.29 38.92 11.26
C ALA A 211 -11.40 39.90 11.71
N GLY A 212 -11.76 39.87 12.99
CA GLY A 212 -12.72 40.81 13.58
C GLY A 212 -12.22 42.26 13.58
N LYS A 213 -10.92 42.50 13.84
CA LYS A 213 -10.31 43.84 13.72
C LYS A 213 -10.27 44.33 12.26
N LYS A 214 -9.97 43.44 11.30
CA LYS A 214 -9.92 43.78 9.87
C LYS A 214 -11.30 44.13 9.29
N LYS A 215 -12.39 43.54 9.80
CA LYS A 215 -13.77 43.90 9.46
C LYS A 215 -14.26 45.21 10.08
N ARG A 216 -13.58 45.76 11.11
CA ARG A 216 -13.97 46.99 11.81
C ARG A 216 -13.17 48.22 11.39
N MET A 217 -12.21 48.09 10.47
CA MET A 217 -11.55 49.24 9.84
C MET A 217 -12.41 49.71 8.66
N PRO A 218 -12.98 50.93 8.68
CA PRO A 218 -13.64 51.49 7.51
C PRO A 218 -12.59 51.84 6.45
N GLY A 219 -12.98 51.73 5.18
CA GLY A 219 -12.25 52.37 4.08
C GLY A 219 -12.34 53.88 4.18
#